data_AF-A0A6L5Z5Q3-F1
#
_entry.id   AF-A0A6L5Z5Q3-F1
#
_cell.length_a   1.000
_cell.length_b   1.000
_cell.length_c   1.000
_cell.angle_alpha   90.00
_cell.angle_beta   90.00
_cell.angle_gamma   90.00
#
_symmetry.space_group_name_H-M   'P 1'
#
loop_
_entity.id
_entity.type
_entity.pdbx_description
1 polymer ?
#
loop_
_entity_poly.entity_id
_entity_poly.type
_entity_poly.pdbx_seq_one_letter_code
_entity_poly.pdbx_strand_id
1 'polypeptide(L)'
;MSHHFYELTPAEAERLAMLIDAASDVIKIAAKTLMHGYESYHPTDSSITNRMLLSREVTDLCAMVELMDRDFDPTVCQDTASVIERKLRYTNHQLD
;
A
#
# COMPACT_ATOMS: atom_id res chain seq x y z
N MET A 1 -12.51 -16.01 29.43
CA MET A 1 -11.29 -15.57 28.70
C MET A 1 -11.66 -15.52 27.24
N SER A 2 -11.56 -14.37 26.58
CA SER A 2 -11.87 -14.26 25.15
C SER A 2 -10.84 -15.07 24.37
N HIS A 3 -11.26 -16.21 23.83
CA HIS A 3 -10.47 -16.97 22.87
C HIS A 3 -10.26 -16.06 21.65
N HIS A 4 -9.04 -15.55 21.46
CA HIS A 4 -8.68 -14.86 20.23
C HIS A 4 -8.78 -15.86 19.08
N PHE A 5 -9.70 -15.61 18.14
CA PHE A 5 -10.13 -16.54 17.09
C PHE A 5 -9.02 -16.94 16.08
N TYR A 6 -7.88 -16.24 16.10
CA TYR A 6 -6.83 -16.33 15.08
C TYR A 6 -5.46 -16.72 15.65
N GLU A 7 -5.35 -17.06 16.94
CA GLU A 7 -4.08 -17.37 17.62
C GLU A 7 -2.98 -16.29 17.49
N LEU A 8 -3.33 -15.08 17.06
CA LEU A 8 -2.43 -13.94 16.99
C LEU A 8 -2.18 -13.37 18.38
N THR A 9 -0.93 -13.01 18.65
CA THR A 9 -0.57 -12.12 19.74
C THR A 9 -1.16 -10.73 19.52
N PRO A 10 -1.40 -9.95 20.59
CA PRO A 10 -1.86 -8.57 20.45
C PRO A 10 -0.97 -7.71 19.54
N ALA A 11 0.35 -7.96 19.56
CA ALA A 11 1.31 -7.19 18.77
C ALA A 11 1.26 -7.52 17.28
N GLU A 12 1.05 -8.79 16.90
CA GLU A 12 0.82 -9.20 15.51
C GLU A 12 -0.49 -8.61 14.98
N ALA A 13 -1.55 -8.66 15.79
CA ALA A 13 -2.84 -8.09 15.42
C ALA A 13 -2.75 -6.56 15.17
N GLU A 14 -2.00 -5.84 16.00
CA GLU A 14 -1.74 -4.41 15.82
C GLU A 14 -0.96 -4.12 14.54
N ARG A 15 0.12 -4.87 14.29
CA ARG A 15 0.92 -4.74 13.05
C ARG A 15 0.10 -4.99 11.79
N LEU A 16 -0.76 -6.02 11.79
CA LEU A 16 -1.70 -6.26 10.69
C LEU A 16 -2.71 -5.12 10.52
N ALA A 17 -3.22 -4.55 11.61
CA ALA A 17 -4.11 -3.39 11.53
C ALA A 17 -3.41 -2.17 10.92
N MET A 18 -2.15 -1.90 11.29
CA MET A 18 -1.34 -0.83 10.71
C MET A 18 -1.07 -1.06 9.21
N LEU A 19 -0.76 -2.30 8.81
CA LEU A 19 -0.58 -2.67 7.42
C LEU A 19 -1.86 -2.45 6.59
N ILE A 20 -3.02 -2.86 7.15
CA ILE A 20 -4.33 -2.67 6.52
C ILE A 20 -4.64 -1.18 6.34
N ASP A 21 -4.34 -0.35 7.33
CA ASP A 21 -4.60 1.09 7.28
C ASP A 21 -3.77 1.76 6.19
N ALA A 22 -2.45 1.53 6.18
CA ALA A 22 -1.56 2.07 5.15
C ALA A 22 -1.95 1.62 3.73
N ALA A 23 -2.31 0.33 3.55
CA ALA A 23 -2.78 -0.16 2.27
C ALA A 23 -4.12 0.49 1.84
N SER A 24 -5.01 0.75 2.80
CA SER A 24 -6.29 1.41 2.55
C SER A 24 -6.12 2.86 2.12
N ASP A 25 -5.15 3.59 2.70
CA ASP A 25 -4.87 4.97 2.33
C ASP A 25 -4.23 5.07 0.93
N VAL A 26 -3.33 4.15 0.57
CA VAL A 26 -2.86 4.02 -0.82
C VAL A 26 -4.02 3.84 -1.79
N ILE A 27 -4.99 2.96 -1.48
CA ILE A 27 -6.17 2.76 -2.33
C ILE A 27 -6.96 4.06 -2.48
N LYS A 28 -7.24 4.77 -1.38
CA LYS A 28 -8.00 6.04 -1.41
C LYS A 28 -7.31 7.08 -2.28
N ILE A 29 -6.01 7.30 -2.11
CA ILE A 29 -5.27 8.31 -2.87
C ILE A 29 -5.06 7.88 -4.32
N ALA A 30 -4.82 6.60 -4.60
CA ALA A 30 -4.77 6.09 -5.97
C ALA A 30 -6.10 6.30 -6.71
N ALA A 31 -7.24 6.01 -6.06
CA ALA A 31 -8.57 6.25 -6.63
C ALA A 31 -8.79 7.74 -6.92
N LYS A 32 -8.45 8.62 -5.97
CA LYS A 32 -8.49 10.07 -6.16
C LYS A 32 -7.62 10.53 -7.33
N THR A 33 -6.43 9.95 -7.45
CA THR A 33 -5.47 10.26 -8.53
C THR A 33 -6.00 9.80 -9.88
N LEU A 34 -6.64 8.64 -9.97
CA LEU A 34 -7.29 8.17 -11.20
C LEU A 34 -8.42 9.11 -11.64
N MET A 35 -9.16 9.69 -10.70
CA MET A 35 -10.27 10.60 -11.01
C MET A 35 -9.82 12.01 -11.41
N HIS A 36 -8.73 12.51 -10.83
CA HIS A 36 -8.37 13.93 -10.94
C HIS A 36 -6.97 14.20 -11.51
N GLY A 37 -6.15 13.17 -11.69
CA GLY A 37 -4.76 13.28 -12.13
C GLY A 37 -3.77 13.55 -11.00
N TYR A 38 -2.48 13.37 -11.31
CA TYR A 38 -1.37 13.47 -10.37
C TYR A 38 -1.14 14.88 -9.82
N GLU A 39 -1.31 15.91 -10.66
CA GLU A 39 -1.02 17.31 -10.28
C GLU A 39 -2.23 18.02 -9.66
N SER A 40 -3.39 17.34 -9.57
CA SER A 40 -4.55 17.87 -8.86
C SER A 40 -4.28 17.92 -7.36
N TYR A 41 -4.90 18.87 -6.68
CA TYR A 41 -4.77 19.13 -5.26
C TYR A 41 -6.15 19.34 -4.60
N HIS A 42 -6.21 19.43 -3.27
CA HIS A 42 -7.47 19.70 -2.58
C HIS A 42 -7.86 21.18 -2.77
N PRO A 43 -9.15 21.53 -2.99
CA PRO A 43 -9.54 22.92 -3.25
C PRO A 43 -9.13 23.94 -2.17
N THR A 44 -8.93 23.47 -0.93
CA THR A 44 -8.51 24.31 0.21
C THR A 44 -7.01 24.27 0.49
N ASP A 45 -6.25 23.43 -0.20
CA ASP A 45 -4.80 23.33 -0.06
C ASP A 45 -4.17 22.91 -1.39
N SER A 46 -3.62 23.90 -2.09
CA SER A 46 -2.92 23.72 -3.36
C SER A 46 -1.44 23.39 -3.19
N SER A 47 -0.91 23.36 -1.97
CA SER A 47 0.51 23.09 -1.72
C SER A 47 0.85 21.60 -1.81
N ILE A 48 -0.15 20.72 -1.74
CA ILE A 48 0.02 19.27 -1.74
C ILE A 48 -0.75 18.67 -2.92
N THR A 49 0.00 18.10 -3.87
CA THR A 49 -0.58 17.39 -5.01
C THR A 49 -0.95 15.94 -4.67
N ASN A 50 -1.81 15.34 -5.48
CA ASN A 50 -2.13 13.92 -5.38
C ASN A 50 -0.87 13.04 -5.54
N ARG A 51 0.11 13.45 -6.36
CA ARG A 51 1.42 12.79 -6.46
C ARG A 51 2.15 12.76 -5.12
N MET A 52 2.20 13.90 -4.42
CA MET A 52 2.86 13.99 -3.12
C MET A 52 2.14 13.13 -2.07
N LEU A 53 0.80 13.20 -2.03
CA LEU A 53 0.00 12.34 -1.15
C LEU A 53 0.24 10.86 -1.45
N LEU A 54 0.20 10.45 -2.71
CA LEU A 54 0.40 9.04 -3.07
C LEU A 54 1.80 8.57 -2.70
N SER A 55 2.82 9.42 -2.91
CA SER A 55 4.20 9.10 -2.54
C SER A 55 4.34 8.91 -1.03
N ARG A 56 3.64 9.73 -0.23
CA ARG A 56 3.59 9.58 1.23
C ARG A 56 2.93 8.26 1.62
N GLU A 57 1.72 7.98 1.15
CA GLU A 57 1.00 6.76 1.54
C GLU A 57 1.73 5.49 1.10
N VAL A 58 2.38 5.51 -0.08
CA VAL A 58 3.23 4.39 -0.54
C VAL A 58 4.46 4.23 0.36
N THR A 59 5.05 5.33 0.85
CA THR A 59 6.17 5.27 1.80
C THR A 59 5.73 4.65 3.12
N ASP A 60 4.56 5.04 3.64
CA ASP A 60 4.00 4.48 4.87
C ASP A 60 3.70 2.97 4.70
N LEU A 61 3.16 2.56 3.54
CA LEU A 61 2.97 1.14 3.21
C LEU A 61 4.30 0.38 3.14
N CYS A 62 5.34 0.94 2.49
CA CYS A 62 6.67 0.31 2.45
C CYS A 62 7.26 0.12 3.84
N ALA A 63 7.15 1.13 4.71
CA ALA A 63 7.60 1.03 6.10
C ALA A 63 6.83 -0.06 6.87
N MET A 64 5.52 -0.21 6.63
CA MET A 64 4.74 -1.28 7.24
C MET A 64 5.13 -2.66 6.69
N VAL A 65 5.42 -2.78 5.39
CA VAL A 65 5.95 -4.02 4.81
C VAL A 65 7.29 -4.41 5.44
N GLU A 66 8.21 -3.46 5.64
CA GLU A 66 9.46 -3.72 6.37
C GLU A 66 9.21 -4.15 7.82
N LEU A 67 8.24 -3.53 8.50
CA LEU A 67 7.86 -3.89 9.86
C LEU A 67 7.32 -5.32 9.97
N MET A 68 6.70 -5.85 8.90
CA MET A 68 6.16 -7.22 8.88
C MET A 68 7.24 -8.30 8.97
N ASP A 69 8.52 -8.01 8.72
CA ASP A 69 9.63 -8.96 8.87
C ASP A 69 9.72 -9.57 10.29
N ARG A 70 9.09 -8.91 11.27
CA ARG A 70 8.93 -9.42 12.64
C ARG A 70 7.98 -10.62 12.75
N ASP A 71 7.07 -10.78 11.80
CA ASP A 71 5.99 -11.77 11.82
C ASP A 71 6.11 -12.76 10.65
N PHE A 72 6.46 -12.28 9.46
CA PHE A 72 6.69 -13.09 8.27
C PHE A 72 7.64 -12.37 7.32
N ASP A 73 8.43 -13.14 6.56
CA ASP A 73 9.28 -12.56 5.51
C ASP A 73 8.39 -12.17 4.30
N PRO A 74 8.24 -10.87 4.00
CA PRO A 74 7.42 -10.41 2.89
C PRO A 74 8.05 -10.69 1.51
N THR A 75 9.31 -11.12 1.47
CA THR A 75 10.10 -11.38 0.26
C THR A 75 10.19 -12.85 -0.14
N VAL A 76 9.87 -13.78 0.78
CA VAL A 76 9.93 -15.24 0.55
C VAL A 76 9.26 -15.68 -0.75
N CYS A 77 8.19 -15.01 -1.16
CA CYS A 77 7.32 -15.53 -2.19
C CYS A 77 7.69 -15.14 -3.63
N GLN A 78 8.44 -14.08 -3.95
CA GLN A 78 8.55 -13.68 -5.36
C GLN A 78 9.79 -12.84 -5.72
N ASP A 79 10.37 -13.12 -6.89
CA ASP A 79 11.12 -12.15 -7.68
C ASP A 79 10.17 -11.03 -8.15
N THR A 80 10.41 -9.80 -7.72
CA THR A 80 9.55 -8.64 -8.03
C THR A 80 9.48 -8.38 -9.53
N ALA A 81 10.54 -8.66 -10.30
CA ALA A 81 10.53 -8.50 -11.74
C ALA A 81 9.52 -9.44 -12.42
N SER A 82 9.52 -10.72 -12.04
CA SER A 82 8.55 -11.71 -12.54
C SER A 82 7.09 -11.34 -12.21
N VAL A 83 6.84 -10.73 -11.03
CA VAL A 83 5.51 -10.27 -10.63
C VAL A 83 5.04 -9.11 -11.49
N ILE A 84 5.93 -8.16 -11.74
CA ILE A 84 5.67 -6.99 -12.59
C ILE A 84 5.35 -7.47 -14.01
N GLU A 85 6.20 -8.33 -14.59
CA GLU A 85 5.98 -8.87 -15.94
C GLU A 85 4.61 -9.56 -16.05
N ARG A 86 4.28 -10.42 -15.07
CA ARG A 86 2.98 -11.11 -15.03
C ARG A 86 1.81 -10.14 -14.96
N LYS A 87 1.91 -9.06 -14.18
CA LYS A 87 0.84 -8.04 -14.06
C LYS A 87 0.72 -7.20 -15.33
N LEU A 88 1.83 -6.78 -15.93
CA LEU A 88 1.86 -6.00 -17.17
C LEU A 88 1.30 -6.77 -18.38
N ARG A 89 1.43 -8.11 -18.41
CA ARG A 89 0.86 -8.97 -19.46
C ARG A 89 -0.64 -8.76 -19.72
N TYR A 90 -1.37 -8.21 -18.75
CA TYR A 90 -2.81 -7.97 -18.86
C TYR A 90 -3.20 -6.48 -18.82
N THR A 91 -2.22 -5.56 -18.88
CA THR A 91 -2.50 -4.13 -18.97
C THR A 91 -2.59 -3.69 -20.44
N ASN A 92 -3.28 -2.58 -20.68
CA ASN A 92 -3.46 -2.01 -22.02
C ASN A 92 -2.21 -1.29 -22.56
N HIS A 93 -1.22 -1.00 -21.70
CA HIS A 93 -0.02 -0.20 -22.01
C HIS A 93 1.25 -1.00 -21.67
N GLN A 94 1.51 -2.06 -22.43
CA GLN A 94 2.60 -3.01 -22.11
C GLN A 94 3.99 -2.49 -22.52
N LEU A 95 4.06 -1.41 -23.32
CA LEU A 95 5.27 -0.93 -24.01
C LEU A 95 5.40 0.61 -24.05
N ASP A 96 4.58 1.34 -23.30
CA ASP A 96 4.69 2.82 -23.18
C ASP A 96 5.68 3.24 -22.09
#